data_AF-A0AAV5JSC9-F1
#
_entry.id   AF-A0AAV5JSC9-F1
#
_cell.length_a   1.000
_cell.length_b   1.000
_cell.length_c   1.000
_cell.angle_alpha   90.00
_cell.angle_beta   90.00
_cell.angle_gamma   90.00
#
_symmetry.space_group_name_H-M   'P 1'
#
loop_
_entity.id
_entity.type
_entity.pdbx_description
1 polymer ?
#
loop_
_entity_poly.entity_id
_entity_poly.type
_entity_poly.pdbx_seq_one_letter_code
_entity_poly.pdbx_strand_id
1 'polypeptide(L)'
;MPKASTDQSQTPGDGNQTSLSRTFKYLLATQFLSRGIPFIFNSWIVRHLTEEDYALYAIQFHLFVTCVLFLSREGFRRACMRADLSCDSSSTVENTAKLLKVAWMTLPLGVVITLAACLLIFWWQGLSYSDPFAQAILINGWACILELLAEPLYILSQTMLMLKLRLVVETAATLSRCVTMYILIAYHFDMEKGIVFALSQTAYGAILFIGYWFYFLLLHSFTISDIFPFSLRK
;
A
#
# COMPACT_ATOMS: atom_id res chain seq x y z
N MET A 1 1.15 67.41 -25.98
CA MET A 1 1.45 67.69 -24.56
C MET A 1 0.27 67.22 -23.70
N PRO A 2 0.51 66.68 -22.50
CA PRO A 2 -0.04 65.39 -22.08
C PRO A 2 -0.94 65.43 -20.83
N LYS A 3 -1.72 64.37 -20.60
CA LYS A 3 -2.11 63.81 -19.28
C LYS A 3 -2.91 62.52 -19.55
N ALA A 4 -2.33 61.32 -19.45
CA ALA A 4 -1.82 60.59 -18.28
C ALA A 4 -2.75 59.38 -18.05
N SER A 5 -2.39 58.27 -18.69
CA SER A 5 -2.98 56.94 -18.54
C SER A 5 -2.78 56.43 -17.11
N THR A 6 -3.87 55.96 -16.50
CA THR A 6 -3.83 55.18 -15.26
C THR A 6 -3.42 53.75 -15.60
N ASP A 7 -2.11 53.46 -15.55
CA ASP A 7 -1.61 52.08 -15.47
C ASP A 7 -1.73 51.62 -14.01
N GLN A 8 -2.84 50.95 -13.68
CA GLN A 8 -2.86 50.07 -12.51
C GLN A 8 -2.13 48.79 -12.88
N SER A 9 -0.84 48.75 -12.53
CA SER A 9 -0.04 47.53 -12.49
C SER A 9 -0.64 46.58 -11.45
N GLN A 10 -1.54 45.70 -11.87
CA GLN A 10 -1.94 44.53 -11.07
C GLN A 10 -0.84 43.48 -11.18
N THR A 11 -0.03 43.41 -10.12
CA THR A 11 0.95 42.35 -9.87
C THR A 11 0.24 41.00 -9.67
N PRO A 12 0.52 39.95 -10.46
CA PRO A 12 0.06 38.60 -10.15
C PRO A 12 1.16 37.90 -9.34
N GLY A 13 1.08 37.88 -8.01
CA GLY A 13 2.22 37.42 -7.20
C GLY A 13 1.97 36.67 -5.89
N ASP A 14 0.94 36.99 -5.11
CA ASP A 14 0.95 36.60 -3.68
C ASP A 14 0.01 35.44 -3.29
N GLY A 15 -1.12 35.28 -4.00
CA GLY A 15 -2.09 34.20 -3.70
C GLY A 15 -1.58 32.79 -4.03
N ASN A 16 -0.71 32.67 -5.05
CA ASN A 16 -0.17 31.39 -5.48
C ASN A 16 1.03 30.95 -4.62
N GLN A 17 1.90 31.88 -4.20
CA GLN A 17 3.03 31.54 -3.32
C GLN A 17 2.57 31.14 -1.91
N THR A 18 1.56 31.81 -1.35
CA THR A 18 1.05 31.49 -0.01
C THR A 18 0.25 30.19 0.03
N SER A 19 -0.42 29.81 -1.06
CA SER A 19 -1.09 28.51 -1.20
C SER A 19 -0.09 27.38 -1.50
N LEU A 20 0.93 27.62 -2.32
CA LEU A 20 2.04 26.68 -2.54
C LEU A 20 2.82 26.44 -1.25
N SER A 21 3.15 27.48 -0.48
CA SER A 21 3.85 27.36 0.81
C SER A 21 3.02 26.59 1.84
N ARG A 22 1.72 26.85 1.96
CA ARG A 22 0.83 26.07 2.83
C ARG A 22 0.71 24.62 2.38
N THR A 23 0.53 24.37 1.09
CA THR A 23 0.47 23.02 0.52
C THR A 23 1.77 22.26 0.74
N PHE A 24 2.91 22.92 0.51
CA PHE A 24 4.24 22.38 0.74
C PHE A 24 4.46 22.05 2.21
N LYS A 25 4.12 22.98 3.13
CA LYS A 25 4.18 22.73 4.59
C LYS A 25 3.33 21.53 4.99
N TYR A 26 2.11 21.42 4.46
CA TYR A 26 1.22 20.30 4.74
C TYR A 26 1.82 18.99 4.23
N LEU A 27 2.24 18.92 2.96
CA LEU A 27 2.87 17.74 2.37
C LEU A 27 4.13 17.33 3.13
N LEU A 28 4.98 18.30 3.49
CA LEU A 28 6.21 18.07 4.23
C LEU A 28 5.90 17.56 5.64
N ALA A 29 4.93 18.14 6.34
CA ALA A 29 4.47 17.67 7.64
C ALA A 29 3.90 16.26 7.57
N THR A 30 3.05 15.95 6.58
CA THR A 30 2.51 14.61 6.36
C THR A 30 3.62 13.59 6.08
N GLN A 31 4.63 13.95 5.28
CA GLN A 31 5.78 13.08 5.02
C GLN A 31 6.58 12.81 6.29
N PHE A 32 6.88 13.85 7.08
CA PHE A 32 7.57 13.69 8.35
C PHE A 32 6.78 12.82 9.33
N LEU A 33 5.47 13.04 9.47
CA LEU A 33 4.64 12.20 10.33
C LEU A 33 4.59 10.75 9.84
N SER A 34 4.43 10.54 8.53
CA SER A 34 4.35 9.21 7.93
C SER A 34 5.59 8.35 8.18
N ARG A 35 6.76 8.98 8.36
CA ARG A 35 8.04 8.29 8.62
C ARG A 35 8.48 8.36 10.08
N GLY A 36 8.13 9.43 10.79
CA GLY A 36 8.46 9.63 12.19
C GLY A 36 7.63 8.74 13.11
N ILE A 37 6.34 8.56 12.82
CA ILE A 37 5.46 7.73 13.65
C ILE A 37 5.93 6.26 13.65
N PRO A 38 6.20 5.61 12.51
CA PRO A 38 6.73 4.26 12.50
C PRO A 38 8.10 4.15 13.18
N PHE A 39 8.94 5.17 13.09
CA PHE A 39 10.25 5.17 13.76
C PHE A 39 10.11 5.14 15.29
N ILE A 40 9.22 5.97 15.85
CA ILE A 40 8.94 5.98 17.29
C ILE A 40 8.32 4.65 17.71
N PHE A 41 7.35 4.13 16.95
CA PHE A 41 6.72 2.85 17.26
C PHE A 41 7.70 1.69 17.17
N ASN A 42 8.49 1.60 16.11
CA ASN A 42 9.52 0.56 15.98
C ASN A 42 10.51 0.62 17.15
N SER A 43 10.91 1.83 17.58
CA SER A 43 11.76 2.00 18.77
C SER A 43 11.08 1.56 20.07
N TRP A 44 9.78 1.84 20.22
CA TRP A 44 8.99 1.43 21.38
C TRP A 44 8.79 -0.10 21.45
N ILE A 45 8.52 -0.71 20.29
CA ILE A 45 8.36 -2.16 20.09
C ILE A 45 9.62 -2.90 20.56
N VAL A 46 10.80 -2.45 20.13
CA VAL A 46 12.09 -3.05 20.53
C VAL A 46 12.30 -3.01 22.06
N ARG A 47 11.73 -2.02 22.76
CA ARG A 47 11.85 -1.92 24.22
C ARG A 47 10.84 -2.78 24.99
N HIS A 48 9.70 -3.11 24.39
CA HIS A 48 8.63 -3.88 25.05
C HIS A 48 8.64 -5.36 24.67
N LEU A 49 9.40 -5.76 23.65
CA LEU A 49 9.62 -7.14 23.28
C LEU A 49 11.02 -7.60 23.69
N THR A 50 11.10 -8.84 24.19
CA THR A 50 12.36 -9.56 24.39
C THR A 50 13.11 -9.66 23.05
N GLU A 51 14.44 -9.55 23.08
CA GLU A 51 15.31 -9.55 21.88
C GLU A 51 15.07 -10.78 20.99
N GLU A 52 14.85 -11.95 21.60
CA GLU A 52 14.61 -13.22 20.91
C GLU A 52 13.28 -13.22 20.15
N ASP A 53 12.18 -12.80 20.80
CA ASP A 53 10.85 -12.75 20.19
C ASP A 53 10.78 -11.69 19.08
N TYR A 54 11.44 -10.54 19.26
CA TYR A 54 11.49 -9.50 18.25
C TYR A 54 12.24 -9.99 17.01
N ALA A 55 13.42 -10.60 17.18
CA ALA A 55 14.20 -11.10 16.07
C ALA A 55 13.45 -12.21 15.31
N LEU A 56 12.79 -13.12 16.03
CA LEU A 56 12.05 -14.21 15.42
C LEU A 56 10.82 -13.69 14.67
N TYR A 57 9.92 -12.96 15.34
CA TYR A 57 8.64 -12.58 14.71
C TYR A 57 8.72 -11.33 13.82
N ALA A 58 9.40 -10.27 14.27
CA ALA A 58 9.41 -9.02 13.52
C ALA A 58 10.23 -9.14 12.24
N ILE A 59 11.37 -9.83 12.30
CA ILE A 59 12.26 -9.97 11.13
C ILE A 59 11.76 -11.08 10.22
N GLN A 60 11.47 -12.28 10.73
CA GLN A 60 11.10 -13.42 9.88
C GLN A 60 9.79 -13.17 9.14
N PHE A 61 8.75 -12.66 9.80
CA PHE A 61 7.49 -12.36 9.13
C PHE A 61 7.62 -11.19 8.15
N HIS A 62 8.37 -10.15 8.51
CA HIS A 62 8.61 -9.05 7.58
C HIS A 62 9.39 -9.52 6.34
N LEU A 63 10.40 -10.36 6.51
CA LEU A 63 11.14 -10.97 5.40
C LEU A 63 10.25 -11.85 4.54
N PHE A 64 9.44 -12.70 5.17
CA PHE A 64 8.48 -13.56 4.48
C PHE A 64 7.54 -12.74 3.60
N VAL A 65 6.82 -11.77 4.19
CA VAL A 65 5.86 -10.92 3.49
C VAL A 65 6.55 -10.13 2.38
N THR A 66 7.69 -9.49 2.68
CA THR A 66 8.44 -8.69 1.70
C THR A 66 8.92 -9.55 0.55
N CYS A 67 9.44 -10.75 0.82
CA CYS A 67 9.92 -11.68 -0.20
C CYS A 67 8.79 -12.15 -1.12
N VAL A 68 7.68 -12.62 -0.54
CA VAL A 68 6.50 -13.07 -1.30
C VAL A 68 5.97 -11.96 -2.20
N LEU A 69 5.78 -10.76 -1.63
CA LEU A 69 5.26 -9.62 -2.37
C LEU A 69 6.24 -9.09 -3.41
N PHE A 70 7.54 -9.10 -3.13
CA PHE A 70 8.56 -8.67 -4.08
C PHE A 70 8.60 -9.60 -5.29
N LEU A 71 8.64 -10.91 -5.05
CA LEU A 71 8.65 -11.92 -6.11
C LEU A 71 7.37 -11.86 -6.96
N SER A 72 6.22 -11.57 -6.34
CA SER A 72 4.95 -11.54 -7.05
C SER A 72 4.76 -10.31 -7.91
N ARG A 73 5.06 -9.10 -7.41
CA ARG A 73 4.57 -7.84 -8.00
C ARG A 73 5.62 -6.93 -8.59
N GLU A 74 6.88 -7.04 -8.16
CA GLU A 74 7.91 -6.08 -8.54
C GLU A 74 8.23 -6.13 -10.04
N GLY A 75 8.21 -7.33 -10.64
CA GLY A 75 8.36 -7.51 -12.08
C GLY A 75 7.26 -6.78 -12.86
N PHE A 76 6.00 -6.92 -12.42
CA PHE A 76 4.86 -6.26 -13.06
C PHE A 76 4.89 -4.75 -12.88
N ARG A 77 5.21 -4.23 -11.69
CA ARG A 77 5.38 -2.78 -11.46
C ARG A 77 6.37 -2.18 -12.45
N ARG A 78 7.52 -2.82 -12.64
CA ARG A 78 8.56 -2.34 -13.57
C ARG A 78 8.14 -2.45 -15.03
N ALA A 79 7.50 -3.55 -15.41
CA ALA A 79 7.00 -3.74 -16.77
C ALA A 79 5.93 -2.69 -17.12
N CYS A 80 4.98 -2.47 -16.21
CA CYS A 80 3.89 -1.51 -16.36
C CYS A 80 4.39 -0.06 -16.40
N MET A 81 5.40 0.31 -15.61
CA MET A 81 6.01 1.65 -15.67
C MET A 81 6.77 1.92 -16.97
N ARG A 82 7.31 0.87 -17.62
CA ARG A 82 8.04 1.01 -18.90
C ARG A 82 7.14 0.98 -20.12
N ALA A 83 5.94 0.43 -20.00
CA ALA A 83 4.99 0.32 -21.11
C ALA A 83 4.36 1.68 -21.49
N ASP A 84 5.12 2.77 -21.33
CA ASP A 84 4.75 4.19 -21.36
C ASP A 84 3.50 4.40 -22.20
N LEU A 85 2.40 4.43 -21.47
CA LEU A 85 1.08 4.41 -22.03
C LEU A 85 0.72 5.86 -22.33
N SER A 86 1.50 6.47 -23.23
CA SER A 86 1.39 7.88 -23.57
C SER A 86 -0.07 8.16 -23.89
N CYS A 87 -0.68 9.01 -23.06
CA CYS A 87 -2.09 9.37 -23.11
C CYS A 87 -2.38 10.18 -24.37
N ASP A 88 -2.41 9.54 -25.53
CA ASP A 88 -2.97 10.13 -26.72
C ASP A 88 -4.50 9.96 -26.63
N SER A 89 -5.16 11.10 -26.48
CA SER A 89 -6.49 11.31 -25.89
C SER A 89 -7.66 10.50 -26.47
N SER A 90 -7.48 9.78 -27.57
CA SER A 90 -8.49 8.91 -28.19
C SER A 90 -8.39 7.42 -27.79
N SER A 91 -7.29 6.98 -27.16
CA SER A 91 -7.01 5.56 -26.84
C SER A 91 -6.81 5.23 -25.36
N THR A 92 -6.89 6.23 -24.47
CA THR A 92 -6.59 6.13 -23.03
C THR A 92 -7.37 5.02 -22.31
N VAL A 93 -8.64 4.81 -22.66
CA VAL A 93 -9.49 3.80 -22.02
C VAL A 93 -9.07 2.38 -22.39
N GLU A 94 -8.79 2.11 -23.67
CA GLU A 94 -8.37 0.79 -24.14
C GLU A 94 -7.00 0.41 -23.58
N ASN A 95 -6.10 1.39 -23.57
CA ASN A 95 -4.78 1.26 -23.02
C ASN A 95 -4.81 0.97 -21.50
N THR A 96 -5.63 1.73 -20.75
CA THR A 96 -5.83 1.50 -19.32
C THR A 96 -6.39 0.10 -19.04
N ALA A 97 -7.32 -0.39 -19.86
CA ALA A 97 -7.86 -1.74 -19.73
C ALA A 97 -6.80 -2.83 -20.01
N LYS A 98 -5.91 -2.62 -20.99
CA LYS A 98 -4.77 -3.53 -21.25
C LYS A 98 -3.80 -3.56 -20.08
N LEU A 99 -3.46 -2.39 -19.52
CA LEU A 99 -2.62 -2.27 -18.34
C LEU A 99 -3.24 -3.02 -17.16
N LEU A 100 -4.53 -2.81 -16.91
CA LEU A 100 -5.24 -3.45 -15.80
C LEU A 100 -5.32 -4.97 -15.97
N LYS A 101 -5.50 -5.47 -17.20
CA LYS A 101 -5.42 -6.90 -17.53
C LYS A 101 -4.07 -7.51 -17.16
N VAL A 102 -2.97 -6.83 -17.51
CA VAL A 102 -1.61 -7.27 -17.15
C VAL A 102 -1.39 -7.19 -15.64
N ALA A 103 -1.82 -6.10 -15.02
CA ALA A 103 -1.69 -5.92 -13.57
C ALA A 103 -2.50 -6.96 -12.78
N TRP A 104 -3.66 -7.39 -13.29
CA TRP A 104 -4.47 -8.46 -12.70
C TRP A 104 -3.79 -9.83 -12.73
N MET A 105 -2.84 -10.06 -13.65
CA MET A 105 -2.03 -11.30 -13.67
C MET A 105 -1.07 -11.39 -12.46
N THR A 106 -0.81 -10.27 -11.79
CA THR A 106 -0.07 -10.24 -10.52
C THR A 106 -0.79 -11.01 -9.42
N LEU A 107 -2.13 -11.03 -9.43
CA LEU A 107 -2.94 -11.72 -8.42
C LEU A 107 -2.76 -13.23 -8.43
N PRO A 108 -3.05 -13.96 -9.53
CA PRO A 108 -2.91 -15.41 -9.55
C PRO A 108 -1.46 -15.82 -9.30
N LEU A 109 -0.48 -15.08 -9.86
CA LEU A 109 0.92 -15.37 -9.59
C LEU A 109 1.27 -15.19 -8.11
N GLY A 110 0.83 -14.09 -7.50
CA GLY A 110 1.07 -13.82 -6.09
C GLY A 110 0.39 -14.81 -5.16
N VAL A 111 -0.82 -15.27 -5.47
CA VAL A 111 -1.52 -16.31 -4.72
C VAL A 111 -0.75 -17.63 -4.79
N VAL A 112 -0.28 -18.04 -5.97
CA VAL A 112 0.53 -19.25 -6.14
C VAL A 112 1.84 -19.16 -5.36
N ILE A 113 2.55 -18.03 -5.44
CA ILE A 113 3.79 -17.80 -4.69
C ILE A 113 3.54 -17.82 -3.18
N THR A 114 2.46 -17.18 -2.70
CA THR A 114 2.10 -17.16 -1.28
C THR A 114 1.79 -18.57 -0.77
N LEU A 115 0.98 -19.34 -1.51
CA LEU A 115 0.67 -20.73 -1.20
C LEU A 115 1.92 -21.59 -1.18
N ALA A 116 2.76 -21.50 -2.21
CA ALA A 116 4.02 -22.24 -2.29
C ALA A 116 4.95 -21.90 -1.11
N ALA A 117 5.09 -20.61 -0.77
CA ALA A 117 5.92 -20.17 0.34
C ALA A 117 5.39 -20.69 1.69
N CYS A 118 4.08 -20.64 1.93
CA CYS A 118 3.48 -21.25 3.11
C CYS A 118 3.76 -22.76 3.17
N LEU A 119 3.50 -23.50 2.08
CA LEU A 119 3.74 -24.94 2.03
C LEU A 119 5.21 -25.31 2.25
N LEU A 120 6.15 -24.55 1.68
CA LEU A 120 7.58 -24.74 1.87
C LEU A 120 7.98 -24.56 3.34
N ILE A 121 7.41 -23.57 4.04
CA ILE A 121 7.70 -23.35 5.47
C ILE A 121 7.13 -24.48 6.32
N PHE A 122 5.88 -24.89 6.05
CA PHE A 122 5.25 -26.01 6.74
C PHE A 122 6.04 -27.31 6.55
N TRP A 123 6.54 -27.56 5.34
CA TRP A 123 7.37 -28.73 5.06
C TRP A 123 8.73 -28.62 5.74
N TRP A 124 9.42 -27.48 5.63
CA TRP A 124 10.76 -27.30 6.20
C TRP A 124 10.77 -27.44 7.72
N GLN A 125 9.73 -26.91 8.39
CA GLN A 125 9.65 -26.89 9.85
C GLN A 125 8.83 -28.04 10.45
N GLY A 126 8.11 -28.82 9.63
CA GLY A 126 7.29 -29.95 10.11
C GLY A 126 6.17 -29.52 11.07
N LEU A 127 5.63 -28.32 10.89
CA LEU A 127 4.66 -27.72 11.82
C LEU A 127 3.30 -28.42 11.78
N SER A 128 2.70 -28.63 12.94
CA SER A 128 1.28 -29.00 13.05
C SER A 128 0.40 -27.75 13.04
N TYR A 129 -0.82 -27.87 12.53
CA TYR A 129 -1.78 -26.76 12.40
C TYR A 129 -2.20 -26.11 13.73
N SER A 130 -2.02 -26.84 14.83
CA SER A 130 -2.31 -26.37 16.19
C SER A 130 -1.22 -25.44 16.76
N ASP A 131 -0.07 -25.32 16.10
CA ASP A 131 1.01 -24.47 16.56
C ASP A 131 0.70 -22.99 16.28
N PRO A 132 0.75 -22.10 17.26
CA PRO A 132 0.46 -20.68 17.04
C PRO A 132 1.39 -20.01 16.03
N PHE A 133 2.63 -20.50 15.88
CA PHE A 133 3.55 -20.05 14.84
C PHE A 133 2.99 -20.33 13.43
N ALA A 134 2.43 -21.53 13.22
CA ALA A 134 1.77 -21.91 11.97
C ALA A 134 0.55 -21.03 11.69
N GLN A 135 -0.25 -20.71 12.71
CA GLN A 135 -1.37 -19.78 12.58
C GLN A 135 -0.92 -18.37 12.18
N ALA A 136 0.16 -17.86 12.78
CA ALA A 136 0.72 -16.56 12.43
C ALA A 136 1.23 -16.51 10.98
N ILE A 137 1.82 -17.59 10.46
CA ILE A 137 2.21 -17.70 9.04
C ILE A 137 0.98 -17.62 8.12
N LEU A 138 -0.09 -18.34 8.44
CA LEU A 138 -1.31 -18.34 7.63
C LEU A 138 -1.98 -16.96 7.63
N ILE A 139 -2.03 -16.28 8.78
CA ILE A 139 -2.53 -14.90 8.88
C ILE A 139 -1.67 -13.94 8.05
N ASN A 140 -0.33 -14.09 8.08
CA ASN A 140 0.55 -13.30 7.21
C ASN A 140 0.37 -13.63 5.72
N GLY A 141 0.11 -14.88 5.37
CA GLY A 141 -0.24 -15.28 4.01
C GLY A 141 -1.54 -14.60 3.55
N TRP A 142 -2.55 -14.54 4.42
CA TRP A 142 -3.77 -13.79 4.16
C TRP A 142 -3.51 -12.29 3.97
N ALA A 143 -2.65 -11.70 4.82
CA ALA A 143 -2.23 -10.31 4.67
C ALA A 143 -1.55 -10.06 3.30
N CYS A 144 -0.71 -10.98 2.84
CA CYS A 144 -0.11 -10.91 1.50
C CYS A 144 -1.18 -10.91 0.40
N ILE A 145 -2.24 -11.73 0.53
CA ILE A 145 -3.34 -11.77 -0.44
C ILE A 145 -4.11 -10.45 -0.46
N LEU A 146 -4.38 -9.83 0.70
CA LEU A 146 -5.01 -8.50 0.76
C LEU A 146 -4.15 -7.42 0.08
N GLU A 147 -2.85 -7.44 0.33
CA GLU A 147 -1.92 -6.52 -0.33
C GLU A 147 -1.83 -6.76 -1.84
N LEU A 148 -1.86 -8.02 -2.27
CA LEU A 148 -1.94 -8.40 -3.68
C LEU A 148 -3.22 -7.86 -4.32
N LEU A 149 -4.37 -7.97 -3.66
CA LEU A 149 -5.66 -7.45 -4.17
C LEU A 149 -5.66 -5.93 -4.38
N ALA A 150 -4.88 -5.19 -3.59
CA ALA A 150 -4.67 -3.76 -3.77
C ALA A 150 -3.75 -3.43 -4.96
N GLU A 151 -2.95 -4.39 -5.40
CA GLU A 151 -1.82 -4.19 -6.33
C GLU A 151 -2.22 -3.72 -7.73
N PRO A 152 -3.27 -4.25 -8.39
CA PRO A 152 -3.64 -3.79 -9.72
C PRO A 152 -4.06 -2.31 -9.73
N LEU A 153 -4.79 -1.89 -8.70
CA LEU A 153 -5.20 -0.50 -8.51
C LEU A 153 -4.03 0.40 -8.12
N TYR A 154 -3.09 -0.13 -7.33
CA TYR A 154 -1.85 0.56 -7.02
C TYR A 154 -1.05 0.86 -8.29
N ILE A 155 -0.82 -0.14 -9.14
CA ILE A 155 -0.09 0.02 -10.41
C ILE A 155 -0.80 1.04 -11.31
N LEU A 156 -2.13 0.95 -11.43
CA LEU A 156 -2.94 1.92 -12.16
C LEU A 156 -2.75 3.35 -11.63
N SER A 157 -2.80 3.54 -10.31
CA SER A 157 -2.60 4.84 -9.68
C SER A 157 -1.20 5.42 -9.93
N GLN A 158 -0.19 4.56 -10.02
CA GLN A 158 1.19 4.94 -10.34
C GLN A 158 1.33 5.39 -11.79
N THR A 159 0.75 4.67 -12.74
CA THR A 159 0.79 5.06 -14.15
C THR A 159 0.07 6.39 -14.39
N MET A 160 -0.99 6.68 -13.63
CA MET A 160 -1.70 7.97 -13.66
C MET A 160 -1.01 9.08 -12.85
N LEU A 161 0.19 8.83 -12.29
CA LEU A 161 0.98 9.78 -11.49
C LEU A 161 0.24 10.35 -10.27
N MET A 162 -0.69 9.59 -9.67
CA MET A 162 -1.47 10.00 -8.50
C MET A 162 -0.69 9.84 -7.18
N LEU A 163 0.43 10.56 -7.06
CA LEU A 163 1.36 10.45 -5.92
C LEU A 163 0.72 10.85 -4.57
N LYS A 164 -0.25 11.78 -4.59
CA LYS A 164 -0.98 12.21 -3.38
C LYS A 164 -1.82 11.08 -2.80
N LEU A 165 -2.55 10.34 -3.64
CA LEU A 165 -3.37 9.21 -3.19
C LEU A 165 -2.48 8.14 -2.56
N ARG A 166 -1.41 7.77 -3.25
CA ARG A 166 -0.44 6.80 -2.76
C ARG A 166 0.06 7.19 -1.38
N LEU A 167 0.51 8.43 -1.23
CA LEU A 167 1.02 8.92 0.05
C LEU A 167 -0.01 8.78 1.17
N VAL A 168 -1.25 9.20 0.93
CA VAL A 168 -2.31 9.16 1.94
C VAL A 168 -2.63 7.72 2.34
N VAL A 169 -2.83 6.82 1.37
CA VAL A 169 -3.20 5.42 1.63
C VAL A 169 -2.04 4.67 2.30
N GLU A 170 -0.81 4.84 1.81
CA GLU A 170 0.40 4.19 2.36
C GLU A 170 0.68 4.68 3.79
N THR A 171 0.49 5.98 4.05
CA THR A 171 0.59 6.55 5.40
C THR A 171 -0.51 5.99 6.30
N ALA A 172 -1.78 5.99 5.85
CA ALA A 172 -2.89 5.48 6.64
C ALA A 172 -2.71 3.99 6.99
N ALA A 173 -2.25 3.18 6.03
CA ALA A 173 -1.96 1.77 6.27
C ALA A 173 -0.84 1.58 7.30
N THR A 174 0.25 2.34 7.17
CA THR A 174 1.37 2.27 8.11
C THR A 174 0.96 2.73 9.51
N LEU A 175 0.18 3.80 9.62
CA LEU A 175 -0.37 4.27 10.89
C LEU A 175 -1.30 3.22 11.51
N SER A 176 -2.19 2.62 10.72
CA SER A 176 -3.07 1.55 11.18
C SER A 176 -2.26 0.37 11.73
N ARG A 177 -1.19 -0.05 11.04
CA ARG A 177 -0.30 -1.11 11.53
C ARG A 177 0.26 -0.77 12.91
N CYS A 178 0.82 0.42 13.06
CA CYS A 178 1.41 0.87 14.32
C CYS A 178 0.37 0.92 15.45
N VAL A 179 -0.82 1.47 15.17
CA VAL A 179 -1.92 1.59 16.14
C VAL A 179 -2.45 0.21 16.53
N THR A 180 -2.72 -0.67 15.56
CA THR A 180 -3.18 -2.05 15.84
C THR A 180 -2.15 -2.79 16.70
N MET A 181 -0.86 -2.70 16.36
CA MET A 181 0.18 -3.36 17.14
C MET A 181 0.29 -2.80 18.56
N TYR A 182 0.21 -1.47 18.71
CA TYR A 182 0.19 -0.83 20.01
C TYR A 182 -0.99 -1.27 20.88
N ILE A 183 -2.20 -1.25 20.32
CA ILE A 183 -3.41 -1.65 21.03
C ILE A 183 -3.29 -3.11 21.48
N LEU A 184 -2.85 -4.01 20.61
CA LEU A 184 -2.75 -5.43 20.95
C LEU A 184 -1.72 -5.69 22.07
N ILE A 185 -0.58 -4.99 22.06
CA ILE A 185 0.44 -5.13 23.11
C ILE A 185 -0.02 -4.45 24.41
N ALA A 186 -0.58 -3.25 24.34
CA ALA A 186 -0.97 -2.47 25.53
C ALA A 186 -2.18 -3.05 26.25
N TYR A 187 -3.09 -3.71 25.54
CA TYR A 187 -4.27 -4.33 26.16
C TYR A 187 -4.00 -5.72 26.77
N HIS A 188 -2.73 -6.18 26.77
CA HIS A 188 -2.33 -7.47 27.30
C HIS A 188 -3.26 -8.61 26.85
N PHE A 189 -3.60 -8.65 25.55
CA PHE A 189 -4.20 -9.87 25.02
C PHE A 189 -3.19 -10.98 25.28
N ASP A 190 -3.62 -12.05 25.97
CA ASP A 190 -2.85 -13.28 26.24
C ASP A 190 -2.65 -14.09 24.95
N MET A 191 -2.44 -13.37 23.84
CA MET A 191 -2.21 -13.87 22.50
C MET A 191 -0.71 -13.98 22.28
N GLU A 192 -0.31 -15.02 21.57
CA GLU A 192 1.07 -15.18 21.19
C GLU A 192 1.57 -14.00 20.35
N LYS A 193 2.78 -13.53 20.66
CA LYS A 193 3.37 -12.34 20.03
C LYS A 193 3.42 -12.47 18.50
N GLY A 194 3.61 -13.68 17.97
CA GLY A 194 3.58 -13.94 16.54
C GLY A 194 2.23 -13.58 15.89
N ILE A 195 1.11 -13.90 16.54
CA ILE A 195 -0.23 -13.58 16.06
C ILE A 195 -0.48 -12.07 16.09
N VAL A 196 0.02 -11.38 17.12
CA VAL A 196 -0.06 -9.91 17.22
C VAL A 196 0.61 -9.22 16.03
N PHE A 197 1.83 -9.66 15.67
CA PHE A 197 2.53 -9.13 14.50
C PHE A 197 1.77 -9.43 13.21
N ALA A 198 1.27 -10.66 13.04
CA ALA A 198 0.54 -11.06 11.84
C ALA A 198 -0.78 -10.27 11.68
N LEU A 199 -1.48 -10.00 12.78
CA LEU A 199 -2.70 -9.18 12.76
C LEU A 199 -2.40 -7.73 12.39
N SER A 200 -1.28 -7.17 12.86
CA SER A 200 -0.85 -5.83 12.46
C SER A 200 -0.53 -5.74 10.96
N GLN A 201 0.01 -6.80 10.35
CA GLN A 201 0.22 -6.90 8.90
C GLN A 201 -1.11 -7.02 8.15
N THR A 202 -2.05 -7.78 8.70
CA THR A 202 -3.38 -7.90 8.10
C THR A 202 -4.10 -6.54 8.10
N ALA A 203 -4.00 -5.76 9.18
CA ALA A 203 -4.54 -4.40 9.24
C ALA A 203 -3.89 -3.49 8.20
N TYR A 204 -2.57 -3.56 8.02
CA TYR A 204 -1.87 -2.85 6.95
C TYR A 204 -2.43 -3.18 5.57
N GLY A 205 -2.49 -4.48 5.23
CA GLY A 205 -3.00 -4.95 3.94
C GLY A 205 -4.48 -4.60 3.72
N ALA A 206 -5.31 -4.66 4.77
CA ALA A 206 -6.71 -4.30 4.71
C ALA A 206 -6.91 -2.81 4.40
N ILE A 207 -6.16 -1.91 5.04
CA ILE A 207 -6.24 -0.47 4.75
C ILE A 207 -5.74 -0.15 3.34
N LEU A 208 -4.69 -0.83 2.85
CA LEU A 208 -4.29 -0.69 1.45
C LEU A 208 -5.41 -1.11 0.50
N PHE A 209 -5.96 -2.31 0.71
CA PHE A 209 -7.03 -2.84 -0.11
C PHE A 209 -8.25 -1.91 -0.13
N ILE A 210 -8.77 -1.57 1.05
CA ILE A 210 -9.95 -0.70 1.20
C ILE A 210 -9.63 0.69 0.64
N GLY A 211 -8.46 1.27 0.94
CA GLY A 211 -8.11 2.62 0.51
C GLY A 211 -8.09 2.78 -1.01
N TYR A 212 -7.47 1.84 -1.73
CA TYR A 212 -7.46 1.88 -3.19
C TYR A 212 -8.84 1.54 -3.78
N TRP A 213 -9.51 0.49 -3.29
CA TRP A 213 -10.84 0.11 -3.78
C TRP A 213 -11.87 1.23 -3.56
N PHE A 214 -11.91 1.82 -2.37
CA PHE A 214 -12.81 2.92 -2.03
C PHE A 214 -12.56 4.13 -2.93
N TYR A 215 -11.29 4.52 -3.14
CA TYR A 215 -10.97 5.66 -4.00
C TYR A 215 -11.41 5.42 -5.45
N PHE A 216 -11.07 4.27 -6.04
CA PHE A 216 -11.37 4.01 -7.45
C PHE A 216 -12.86 3.76 -7.70
N LEU A 217 -13.58 3.13 -6.76
CA LEU A 217 -15.02 2.88 -6.87
C LEU A 217 -15.87 4.12 -6.60
N LEU A 218 -15.58 4.89 -5.54
CA LEU A 218 -16.41 6.04 -5.18
C LEU A 218 -16.01 7.34 -5.87
N LEU A 219 -14.70 7.61 -6.03
CA LEU A 219 -14.22 8.94 -6.44
C LEU A 219 -13.87 9.04 -7.92
N HIS A 220 -13.53 7.93 -8.58
CA HIS A 220 -13.16 7.94 -10.00
C HIS A 220 -14.21 7.30 -10.92
N SER A 221 -15.37 6.88 -10.39
CA SER A 221 -16.50 6.34 -11.16
C SER A 221 -16.10 5.30 -12.23
N PHE A 222 -15.09 4.48 -11.95
CA PHE A 222 -14.86 3.28 -12.77
C PHE A 222 -15.99 2.30 -12.48
N THR A 223 -16.69 1.86 -13.53
CA THR A 223 -17.67 0.78 -13.39
C THR A 223 -16.92 -0.48 -12.95
N ILE A 224 -17.47 -1.26 -12.01
CA ILE A 224 -16.88 -2.54 -11.57
C ILE A 224 -16.51 -3.43 -12.78
N SER A 225 -17.32 -3.36 -13.85
CA SER A 225 -17.10 -4.01 -15.13
C SER A 225 -15.82 -3.61 -15.87
N ASP A 226 -15.31 -2.39 -15.70
CA ASP A 226 -14.05 -1.93 -16.29
C ASP A 226 -12.84 -2.32 -15.43
N ILE A 227 -13.07 -2.55 -14.12
CA ILE A 227 -12.04 -2.94 -13.16
C ILE A 227 -11.71 -4.44 -13.27
N PHE A 228 -12.71 -5.27 -13.60
CA PHE A 228 -12.51 -6.68 -13.81
C PHE A 228 -12.20 -6.98 -15.28
N PRO A 229 -11.01 -7.56 -15.59
CA PRO A 229 -10.59 -7.82 -16.96
C PRO A 229 -11.49 -8.80 -17.74
N PHE A 230 -12.36 -9.52 -17.04
CA PHE A 230 -13.27 -10.55 -17.56
C PHE A 230 -14.65 -10.05 -17.96
N SER A 231 -14.95 -8.76 -17.85
CA SER A 231 -16.21 -8.24 -18.38
C SER A 231 -16.20 -8.30 -19.91
N LEU A 232 -16.73 -9.41 -20.45
CA LEU A 232 -17.13 -9.55 -21.84
C LEU A 232 -18.18 -8.48 -22.14
N ARG A 233 -17.75 -7.40 -22.79
CA ARG A 233 -18.63 -6.49 -23.50
C ARG A 233 -19.34 -7.31 -24.58
N LYS A 234 -20.57 -7.74 -24.31
CA LYS A 234 -21.52 -8.16 -25.35
C LYS A 234 -22.12 -6.92 -26.00
#